data_AF-A0A2Z3GSV2-F1
#
_entry.id   AF-A0A2Z3GSV2-F1
#
_cell.length_a   1.000
_cell.length_b   1.000
_cell.length_c   1.000
_cell.angle_alpha   90.00
_cell.angle_beta   90.00
_cell.angle_gamma   90.00
#
_symmetry.space_group_name_H-M   'P 1'
#
loop_
_entity.id
_entity.type
_entity.pdbx_description
1 polymer ?
#
loop_
_entity_poly.entity_id
_entity_poly.type
_entity_poly.pdbx_seq_one_letter_code
_entity_poly.pdbx_strand_id
1 'polypeptide(L)'
;MLGLVLIRTEASHQQWDFPSEAGKKLLRTITIRDKDKDIPMLHMHTNLSTLELSGVVTREEFNKMLAEQANPKAAKAAARKRKNEQ
;
A
#
# COMPACT_ATOMS: atom_id res chain seq x y z
N MET A 1 -5.69 2.15 -6.80
CA MET A 1 -4.27 2.54 -6.65
C MET A 1 -4.20 3.89 -5.95
N LEU A 2 -3.30 4.07 -4.96
CA LEU A 2 -3.31 5.19 -4.00
C LEU A 2 -2.65 6.49 -4.51
N GLY A 3 -2.09 6.48 -5.73
CA GLY A 3 -1.43 7.66 -6.32
C GLY A 3 -0.11 8.05 -5.64
N LEU A 4 0.46 7.15 -4.84
CA LEU A 4 1.76 7.33 -4.20
C LEU A 4 2.90 6.92 -5.14
N VAL A 5 4.09 7.48 -4.91
CA VAL A 5 5.33 7.11 -5.60
C VAL A 5 6.35 6.56 -4.60
N LEU A 6 7.15 5.61 -5.04
CA LEU A 6 8.20 5.01 -4.22
C LEU A 6 9.32 6.05 -4.04
N ILE A 7 9.59 6.41 -2.78
CA ILE A 7 10.65 7.37 -2.43
C ILE A 7 11.96 6.64 -2.17
N ARG A 8 11.91 5.54 -1.41
CA ARG A 8 13.08 4.71 -1.12
C ARG A 8 12.70 3.28 -0.75
N THR A 9 13.68 2.39 -0.85
CA THR A 9 13.61 1.02 -0.35
C THR A 9 14.72 0.79 0.65
N GLU A 10 14.38 0.23 1.81
CA GLU A 10 15.32 -0.19 2.86
C GLU A 10 15.13 -1.67 3.14
N ALA A 11 16.00 -2.52 2.60
CA ALA A 11 16.05 -3.98 2.82
C ALA A 11 14.71 -4.75 2.71
N SER A 12 13.83 -4.61 3.70
CA SER A 12 12.49 -5.22 3.79
C SER A 12 11.32 -4.24 3.69
N HIS A 13 11.57 -2.92 3.65
CA HIS A 13 10.54 -1.88 3.64
C HIS A 13 10.64 -0.98 2.40
N GLN A 14 9.50 -0.63 1.86
CA GLN A 14 9.33 0.42 0.88
C GLN A 14 8.69 1.62 1.55
N GLN A 15 9.18 2.82 1.26
CA GLN A 15 8.64 4.09 1.74
C GLN A 15 8.01 4.84 0.57
N TRP A 16 6.75 5.21 0.71
CA TRP A 16 5.94 5.83 -0.33
C TRP A 16 5.39 7.18 0.16
N ASP A 17 5.33 8.16 -0.74
CA ASP A 17 4.75 9.49 -0.51
C ASP A 17 4.04 9.97 -1.79
N PHE A 18 3.38 11.11 -1.76
CA PHE A 18 2.85 11.73 -2.96
C PHE A 18 3.99 12.26 -3.85
N PRO A 19 3.80 12.29 -5.19
CA PRO A 19 4.78 12.88 -6.08
C PRO A 19 4.93 14.37 -5.79
N SER A 20 6.13 14.91 -6.03
CA SER A 20 6.47 16.32 -5.79
C SER A 20 5.49 17.29 -6.44
N GLU A 21 4.96 16.90 -7.60
CA GLU A 21 4.01 17.67 -8.41
C GLU A 21 2.59 17.72 -7.83
N ALA A 22 2.24 16.85 -6.88
CA ALA A 22 0.91 16.80 -6.29
C ALA A 22 0.62 17.97 -5.33
N GLY A 23 1.62 18.81 -5.02
CA GLY A 23 1.49 19.96 -4.11
C GLY A 23 1.13 19.57 -2.66
N LYS A 24 1.16 18.28 -2.32
CA LYS A 24 0.84 17.74 -1.00
C LYS A 24 1.89 16.71 -0.60
N LYS A 25 2.14 16.62 0.70
CA LYS A 25 3.09 15.68 1.30
C LYS A 25 2.42 14.99 2.47
N LEU A 26 2.69 13.72 2.67
CA LEU A 26 2.21 13.04 3.86
C LEU A 26 2.98 13.51 5.10
N LEU A 27 2.27 13.61 6.22
CA LEU A 27 2.89 13.88 7.53
C LEU A 27 3.89 12.78 7.92
N ARG A 28 3.67 11.56 7.42
CA ARG A 28 4.56 10.41 7.55
C ARG A 28 4.56 9.60 6.27
N THR A 29 5.69 9.04 5.86
CA THR A 29 5.72 8.17 4.68
C THR A 29 4.97 6.86 4.93
N ILE A 30 4.30 6.35 3.89
CA ILE A 30 3.63 5.05 3.93
C ILE A 30 4.67 3.95 3.83
N THR A 31 4.67 3.08 4.82
CA THR A 31 5.58 1.93 4.86
C THR A 31 4.86 0.69 4.36
N ILE A 32 5.40 0.05 3.31
CA ILE A 32 4.90 -1.23 2.78
C ILE A 32 6.02 -2.26 2.84
N ARG A 33 5.72 -3.50 3.26
CA ARG A 33 6.66 -4.62 3.16
C ARG A 33 6.26 -5.52 2.00
N ASP A 34 7.20 -5.76 1.10
CA ASP A 34 6.97 -6.60 -0.10
C ASP A 34 7.07 -8.11 0.22
N LYS A 35 7.83 -8.48 1.26
CA LYS A 35 8.10 -9.90 1.59
C LYS A 35 7.07 -10.54 2.51
N ASP A 36 6.42 -9.75 3.35
CA ASP A 36 5.45 -10.26 4.33
C ASP A 36 4.04 -10.17 3.75
N LYS A 37 3.33 -11.30 3.69
CA LYS A 37 1.93 -11.35 3.24
C LYS A 37 0.99 -10.54 4.13
N ASP A 38 1.37 -10.37 5.40
CA ASP A 38 0.68 -9.57 6.40
C ASP A 38 1.57 -8.41 6.84
N ILE A 39 1.08 -7.20 6.59
CA ILE A 39 1.69 -5.99 7.14
C ILE A 39 1.48 -6.02 8.66
N PRO A 40 2.54 -5.87 9.48
CA PRO A 40 2.39 -5.76 10.92
C PRO A 40 1.31 -4.72 11.28
N MET A 41 0.41 -5.07 12.21
CA MET A 41 -0.78 -4.28 12.56
C MET A 41 -0.46 -2.80 12.82
N LEU A 42 0.71 -2.52 13.40
CA LEU A 42 1.22 -1.17 13.65
C LEU A 42 1.38 -0.31 12.39
N HIS A 43 1.97 -0.87 11.32
CA HIS A 43 2.11 -0.17 10.05
C HIS A 43 0.75 0.07 9.41
N MET A 44 -0.18 -0.87 9.57
CA MET A 44 -1.52 -0.74 9.04
C MET A 44 -2.30 0.42 9.67
N HIS A 45 -2.30 0.49 11.01
CA HIS A 45 -2.91 1.60 11.73
C HIS A 45 -2.27 2.93 11.34
N THR A 46 -0.94 2.99 11.36
CA THR A 46 -0.19 4.21 11.02
C THR A 46 -0.48 4.67 9.58
N ASN A 47 -0.48 3.75 8.62
CA ASN A 47 -0.76 4.05 7.22
C ASN A 47 -2.21 4.51 7.00
N LEU A 48 -3.18 3.87 7.65
CA LEU A 48 -4.59 4.27 7.60
C LEU A 48 -4.81 5.67 8.17
N SER A 49 -4.22 5.97 9.34
CA SER A 49 -4.27 7.31 9.93
C SER A 49 -3.59 8.35 9.05
N THR A 50 -2.44 8.02 8.47
CA THR A 50 -1.67 8.93 7.60
C THR A 50 -2.41 9.28 6.31
N LEU A 51 -3.19 8.33 5.77
CA LEU A 51 -4.02 8.55 4.57
C LEU A 51 -5.44 9.01 4.89
N GLU A 52 -5.77 9.22 6.17
CA GLU A 52 -7.12 9.57 6.64
C GLU A 52 -8.20 8.55 6.20
N LEU A 53 -7.80 7.27 6.09
CA LEU A 53 -8.67 6.16 5.67
C LEU A 53 -9.14 5.30 6.85
N SER A 54 -8.75 5.64 8.08
CA SER A 54 -9.19 4.92 9.28
C SER A 54 -10.72 4.99 9.44
N GLY A 55 -11.39 3.84 9.39
CA GLY A 55 -12.85 3.77 9.44
C GLY A 55 -13.56 4.08 8.12
N VAL A 56 -12.81 4.44 7.07
CA VAL A 56 -13.33 4.68 5.71
C VAL A 56 -13.26 3.40 4.87
N VAL A 57 -12.19 2.63 5.06
CA VAL A 57 -11.98 1.35 4.36
C VAL A 57 -11.74 0.24 5.39
N THR A 58 -12.12 -0.97 5.02
CA THR A 58 -11.77 -2.16 5.80
C THR A 58 -10.27 -2.45 5.71
N ARG A 59 -9.79 -3.25 6.66
CA ARG A 59 -8.40 -3.70 6.66
C ARG A 59 -8.08 -4.45 5.37
N GLU A 60 -8.98 -5.34 4.96
CA GLU A 60 -8.83 -6.19 3.78
C GLU A 60 -8.73 -5.35 2.49
N GLU A 61 -9.60 -4.35 2.33
CA GLU A 61 -9.56 -3.41 1.20
C GLU A 61 -8.25 -2.63 1.18
N PHE A 62 -7.83 -2.13 2.33
CA PHE A 62 -6.58 -1.37 2.41
C PHE A 62 -5.36 -2.21 2.07
N ASN A 63 -5.29 -3.46 2.57
CA ASN A 63 -4.25 -4.41 2.21
C ASN A 63 -4.21 -4.67 0.70
N LYS A 64 -5.37 -4.77 0.05
CA LYS A 64 -5.46 -4.94 -1.41
C LYS A 64 -4.90 -3.72 -2.15
N MET A 65 -5.26 -2.51 -1.71
CA MET A 65 -4.75 -1.26 -2.29
C MET A 65 -3.23 -1.15 -2.16
N LEU A 66 -2.68 -1.54 -1.00
CA LEU A 66 -1.23 -1.57 -0.78
C LEU A 66 -0.51 -2.64 -1.60
N ALA A 67 -1.10 -3.83 -1.75
CA ALA A 67 -0.54 -4.89 -2.59
C ALA A 67 -0.48 -4.48 -4.08
N GLU A 68 -1.54 -3.83 -4.58
CA GLU A 68 -1.58 -3.26 -5.92
C GLU A 68 -0.53 -2.15 -6.12
N GLN A 69 -0.27 -1.37 -5.08
CA GLN A 69 0.72 -0.29 -5.07
C GLN A 69 2.16 -0.83 -5.06
N ALA A 70 2.46 -1.80 -4.18
CA ALA A 70 3.81 -2.33 -3.99
C ALA A 70 4.28 -3.23 -5.13
N ASN A 71 3.38 -4.01 -5.73
CA ASN A 71 3.70 -4.92 -6.82
C ASN A 71 2.55 -5.03 -7.83
N PRO A 72 2.43 -4.07 -8.77
CA PRO A 72 1.33 -4.04 -9.72
C PRO A 72 1.32 -5.26 -10.67
N LYS A 73 2.46 -5.96 -10.87
CA LYS A 73 2.53 -7.20 -11.64
C LYS A 73 1.97 -8.40 -10.84
N ALA A 74 2.35 -8.54 -9.58
CA ALA A 74 1.84 -9.61 -8.71
C ALA A 74 0.34 -9.44 -8.40
N ALA A 75 -0.13 -8.21 -8.21
CA ALA A 75 -1.55 -7.93 -7.99
C ALA A 75 -2.41 -8.30 -9.20
N LYS A 76 -1.95 -8.00 -10.43
CA LYS A 76 -2.62 -8.45 -11.67
C LYS A 76 -2.62 -9.98 -11.81
N ALA A 77 -1.55 -10.66 -11.41
CA ALA A 77 -1.49 -12.13 -11.42
C ALA A 77 -2.46 -12.76 -10.41
N ALA A 78 -2.56 -12.20 -9.20
CA ALA A 78 -3.53 -12.63 -8.18
C ALA A 78 -4.98 -12.39 -8.63
N ALA A 79 -5.26 -11.25 -9.26
CA ALA A 79 -6.57 -10.95 -9.84
C ALA A 79 -6.94 -11.90 -10.98
N ARG A 80 -5.97 -12.29 -11.84
CA ARG A 80 -6.19 -13.29 -12.89
C ARG A 80 -6.47 -14.69 -12.34
N LYS A 81 -5.77 -15.13 -11.29
CA LYS A 81 -6.04 -16.45 -10.66
C LYS A 81 -7.47 -16.56 -10.14
N ARG A 82 -7.97 -15.54 -9.45
CA ARG A 82 -9.35 -15.51 -8.92
C ARG A 82 -10.42 -15.56 -10.01
N LYS A 83 -10.12 -15.03 -11.20
CA LYS A 83 -11.04 -15.07 -12.35
C LYS A 83 -11.10 -16.45 -13.04
N ASN A 84 -10.12 -17.31 -12.78
CA ASN A 84 -10.08 -18.70 -13.28
C ASN A 84 -10.63 -19.71 -12.27
N GLU A 85 -10.91 -19.30 -11.03
CA GLU A 85 -11.47 -20.14 -9.96
C GLU A 85 -12.97 -19.86 -9.71
N GLN A 86 -13.59 -19.00 -10.53
CA GLN A 86 -15.03 -18.73 -10.55
C GLN A 86 -15.68 -19.28 -11.81
#